data_AF-A0A6I9N750-F1
#
_entry.id   AF-A0A6I9N750-F1
#
_cell.length_a   1.000
_cell.length_b   1.000
_cell.length_c   1.000
_cell.angle_alpha   90.00
_cell.angle_beta   90.00
_cell.angle_gamma   90.00
#
_symmetry.space_group_name_H-M   'P 1'
#
loop_
_entity.id
_entity.type
_entity.pdbx_description
1 polymer ?
#
loop_
_entity_poly.entity_id
_entity_poly.type
_entity_poly.pdbx_seq_one_letter_code
_entity_poly.pdbx_strand_id
1 'polypeptide(L)' 'MASDDIALLADALSKTHVGDGELSFKGLGLKLDDAQSVEQLVRDIEQFQGLRALRLEGNTVGVEAARAIAKALEDKDQLQ' A
#
# COMPACT_ATOMS: atom_id res chain seq x y z
N MET A 1 -21.59 24.34 -12.22
CA MET A 1 -20.83 24.56 -10.97
C MET A 1 -21.02 23.43 -9.94
N ALA A 2 -21.99 22.51 -10.10
CA ALA A 2 -22.17 21.37 -9.17
C ALA A 2 -21.37 20.09 -9.54
N SER A 3 -20.68 20.07 -10.68
CA SER A 3 -19.91 18.90 -11.14
C SER A 3 -18.52 18.83 -10.50
N ASP A 4 -17.95 19.98 -10.14
CA ASP A 4 -16.60 20.08 -9.59
C ASP A 4 -16.55 19.55 -8.15
N ASP A 5 -17.64 19.75 -7.39
CA ASP A 5 -17.78 19.26 -6.02
C ASP A 5 -17.88 17.73 -5.94
N ILE A 6 -18.54 17.09 -6.93
CA ILE A 6 -18.65 15.62 -7.00
C ILE A 6 -17.29 15.00 -7.33
N ALA A 7 -16.51 15.63 -8.22
CA ALA A 7 -15.16 15.18 -8.54
C ALA A 7 -14.22 15.30 -7.34
N LEU A 8 -14.31 16.41 -6.57
CA LEU A 8 -13.56 16.60 -5.33
C LEU A 8 -13.94 15.58 -4.25
N LEU A 9 -15.23 15.26 -4.11
CA LEU A 9 -15.68 14.23 -3.17
C LEU A 9 -15.24 12.83 -3.60
N ALA A 10 -15.28 12.50 -4.89
CA ALA A 10 -14.79 11.23 -5.41
C ALA A 10 -13.27 11.09 -5.25
N ASP A 11 -12.52 12.17 -5.43
CA ASP A 11 -11.06 12.20 -5.22
C ASP A 11 -10.72 12.12 -3.72
N ALA A 12 -11.49 12.82 -2.87
CA ALA A 12 -11.36 12.74 -1.42
C ALA A 12 -11.71 11.34 -0.89
N LEU A 13 -12.76 10.69 -1.40
CA LEU A 13 -13.14 9.31 -1.07
C LEU A 13 -12.17 8.28 -1.66
N SER A 14 -11.58 8.54 -2.83
CA SER A 14 -10.50 7.71 -3.37
C SER A 14 -9.23 7.81 -2.50
N LYS A 15 -8.98 8.98 -1.89
CA LYS A 15 -7.88 9.22 -0.94
C LYS A 15 -8.18 8.73 0.48
N THR A 16 -9.44 8.72 0.89
CA THR A 16 -9.89 8.10 2.15
C THR A 16 -10.39 6.70 1.85
N HIS A 17 -9.45 5.76 1.77
CA HIS A 17 -9.75 4.34 1.66
C HIS A 17 -10.54 3.89 2.90
N VAL A 18 -11.88 3.93 2.82
CA VAL A 18 -12.79 3.30 3.78
C VAL A 18 -12.80 1.81 3.46
N GLY A 19 -11.70 1.13 3.78
CA GLY A 19 -11.53 -0.30 3.51
C GLY A 19 -10.48 -0.86 4.45
N ASP A 20 -10.92 -1.29 5.63
CA ASP A 20 -10.26 -2.16 6.63
C ASP A 20 -8.75 -2.00 6.92
N GLY A 21 -8.10 -0.96 6.41
CA GLY A 21 -6.66 -0.85 6.42
C GLY A 21 -5.94 -1.76 5.42
N GLU A 22 -6.45 -2.00 4.22
CA GLU A 22 -5.79 -2.89 3.25
C GLU A 22 -5.00 -2.11 2.17
N LEU A 23 -3.72 -2.46 1.96
CA LEU A 23 -2.94 -2.03 0.81
C LEU A 23 -2.89 -3.14 -0.24
N SER A 24 -3.37 -2.83 -1.45
CA SER A 24 -3.38 -3.77 -2.57
C SER A 24 -2.45 -3.33 -3.69
N PHE A 25 -1.41 -4.14 -3.92
CA PHE A 25 -0.50 -4.04 -5.06
C PHE A 25 -0.75 -5.18 -6.05
N LYS A 26 -1.91 -5.86 -5.94
CA LYS A 26 -2.22 -7.04 -6.74
C LYS A 26 -2.21 -6.73 -8.25
N GLY A 27 -1.55 -7.58 -9.03
CA GLY A 27 -1.65 -7.57 -10.50
C GLY A 27 -0.89 -6.43 -11.19
N LEU A 28 -0.03 -5.72 -10.46
CA LEU A 28 0.81 -4.67 -11.06
C LEU A 28 2.00 -5.24 -11.85
N GLY A 29 2.30 -6.54 -11.71
CA GLY A 29 3.42 -7.18 -12.40
C GLY A 29 4.77 -6.57 -12.01
N LEU A 30 4.84 -5.98 -10.82
CA LEU A 30 6.03 -5.30 -10.34
C LEU A 30 7.09 -6.31 -9.95
N LYS A 31 8.32 -6.02 -10.35
CA LYS A 31 9.50 -6.67 -9.82
C LYS A 31 9.91 -5.94 -8.54
N LEU A 32 9.47 -6.49 -7.42
CA LEU A 32 9.87 -6.09 -6.08
C LEU A 32 11.11 -6.92 -5.71
N ASP A 33 12.15 -6.88 -6.52
CA ASP A 33 13.45 -7.52 -6.29
C ASP A 33 14.53 -6.51 -5.89
N ASP A 34 14.34 -5.24 -6.27
CA ASP A 34 15.24 -4.13 -5.94
C ASP A 34 14.81 -3.32 -4.71
N ALA A 35 15.80 -2.78 -4.01
CA ALA A 35 15.61 -1.90 -2.85
C ALA A 35 14.74 -0.67 -3.20
N GLN A 36 14.89 -0.11 -4.41
CA GLN A 36 14.07 1.03 -4.84
C GLN A 36 12.61 0.65 -5.08
N SER A 37 12.36 -0.53 -5.67
CA SER A 37 11.00 -1.01 -5.94
C SER A 37 10.22 -1.24 -4.64
N VAL A 38 10.90 -1.73 -3.60
CA VAL A 38 10.30 -1.95 -2.29
C VAL A 38 10.30 -0.71 -1.40
N GLU A 39 11.20 0.25 -1.62
CA GLU A 39 11.27 1.46 -0.81
C GLU A 39 9.98 2.28 -0.91
N GLN A 40 9.41 2.40 -2.11
CA GLN A 40 8.11 3.05 -2.28
C GLN A 40 7.00 2.28 -1.54
N LEU A 41 6.98 0.95 -1.65
CA LEU A 41 6.04 0.08 -0.95
C LEU A 41 6.14 0.23 0.57
N VAL A 42 7.36 0.26 1.11
CA VAL A 42 7.65 0.43 2.53
C VAL A 42 7.21 1.81 2.99
N ARG A 43 7.51 2.87 2.24
CA ARG A 43 7.04 4.23 2.56
C ARG A 43 5.52 4.31 2.57
N ASP A 44 4.86 3.65 1.62
CA ASP A 44 3.40 3.58 1.57
C ASP A 44 2.88 2.85 2.81
N ILE A 45 3.46 1.70 3.18
CA ILE A 45 3.14 0.96 4.43
C ILE A 45 3.33 1.83 5.67
N GLU A 46 4.46 2.54 5.78
CA GLU A 46 4.79 3.41 6.91
C GLU A 46 3.82 4.59 7.03
N GLN A 47 3.52 5.27 5.91
CA GLN A 47 2.56 6.37 5.88
C GLN A 47 1.11 5.91 6.10
N PHE A 48 0.82 4.66 5.74
CA PHE A 48 -0.52 4.11 5.89
C PHE A 48 -0.79 3.76 7.36
N GLN A 49 -1.52 4.63 8.04
CA GLN A 49 -1.95 4.40 9.42
C GLN A 49 -3.08 3.38 9.46
N GLY A 50 -2.88 2.30 10.24
CA GLY A 50 -3.89 1.24 10.42
C GLY A 50 -3.85 0.16 9.36
N LEU A 51 -2.68 -0.13 8.75
CA LEU A 51 -2.52 -1.26 7.85
C LEU A 51 -2.86 -2.58 8.55
N ARG A 52 -3.86 -3.31 8.05
CA ARG A 52 -4.27 -4.64 8.49
C ARG A 52 -4.00 -5.73 7.47
N ALA A 53 -3.97 -5.40 6.18
CA ALA A 53 -3.75 -6.38 5.12
C ALA A 53 -2.86 -5.80 4.00
N LEU A 54 -1.97 -6.64 3.47
CA LEU A 54 -1.08 -6.29 2.36
C LEU A 54 -1.20 -7.34 1.26
N ARG A 55 -1.77 -6.98 0.10
CA ARG A 55 -1.87 -7.87 -1.07
C ARG A 55 -0.76 -7.60 -2.06
N LEU A 56 0.09 -8.60 -2.24
CA LEU A 56 1.19 -8.57 -3.22
C LEU A 56 1.01 -9.61 -4.34
N GLU A 57 -0.20 -10.14 -4.50
CA GLU A 57 -0.51 -11.18 -5.51
C GLU A 57 -0.14 -10.74 -6.93
N GLY A 58 0.58 -11.58 -7.66
CA GLY A 58 0.97 -11.29 -9.05
C GLY A 58 2.18 -10.36 -9.20
N ASN A 59 2.92 -10.11 -8.11
CA ASN A 59 4.24 -9.48 -8.15
C ASN A 59 5.33 -10.48 -7.79
N THR A 60 6.56 -10.18 -8.20
CA THR A 60 7.74 -10.95 -7.77
C THR A 60 8.33 -10.26 -6.55
N VAL A 61 8.27 -10.91 -5.39
CA VAL A 61 8.90 -10.41 -4.17
C VAL A 61 10.23 -11.12 -3.96
N GLY A 62 11.33 -10.39 -4.12
CA GLY A 62 12.68 -10.86 -3.83
C GLY A 62 12.96 -10.89 -2.33
N VAL A 63 14.06 -11.54 -1.95
CA VAL A 63 14.46 -11.70 -0.53
C VAL A 63 14.66 -10.33 0.15
N GLU A 64 15.32 -9.40 -0.53
CA GLU A 64 15.58 -8.06 0.00
C GLU A 64 14.28 -7.26 0.16
N ALA A 65 13.37 -7.36 -0.80
CA ALA A 65 12.07 -6.74 -0.69
C ALA A 65 11.23 -7.33 0.45
N ALA A 66 11.20 -8.66 0.59
CA ALA A 66 10.50 -9.31 1.69
C ALA A 66 11.04 -8.83 3.05
N ARG A 67 12.36 -8.66 3.21
CA ARG A 67 12.96 -8.12 4.45
C ARG A 67 12.55 -6.68 4.71
N ALA A 68 12.56 -5.83 3.69
CA ALA A 68 12.21 -4.42 3.83
C ALA A 68 10.72 -4.26 4.20
N ILE A 69 9.83 -5.01 3.54
CA ILE A 69 8.40 -5.07 3.87
C ILE A 69 8.23 -5.58 5.30
N ALA A 70 8.87 -6.69 5.67
CA ALA A 70 8.77 -7.25 7.02
C ALA A 70 9.17 -6.24 8.10
N LYS A 71 10.24 -5.47 7.86
CA LYS A 71 10.69 -4.43 8.78
C LYS A 71 9.69 -3.27 8.90
N ALA A 72 9.10 -2.85 7.80
CA ALA A 72 8.08 -1.81 7.80
C ALA A 72 6.77 -2.25 8.47
N LEU A 73 6.47 -3.55 8.38
CA LEU A 73 5.32 -4.18 9.03
C LEU A 73 5.57 -4.46 10.52
N GLU A 74 6.83 -4.60 10.94
CA GLU A 74 7.21 -4.82 12.34
C GLU A 74 6.70 -3.69 13.26
N ASP A 75 6.70 -2.46 12.75
CA ASP A 75 6.20 -1.27 13.47
C ASP A 75 4.66 -1.10 13.37
N LYS A 76 3.96 -2.02 12.72
CA LYS A 76 2.50 -1.97 12.51
C LYS A 76 1.80 -3.02 13.37
N ASP A 77 1.62 -2.69 14.65
CA ASP A 77 0.96 -3.54 15.66
C ASP A 77 -0.50 -3.94 15.34
N GLN A 78 -1.09 -3.39 14.27
CA GLN A 78 -2.49 -3.61 13.88
C GLN A 78 -2.68 -4.64 12.75
N LEU A 79 -1.60 -5.25 12.26
CA LEU A 79 -1.67 -6.36 11.31
C LEU A 79 -2.28 -7.60 12.00
N GLN A 80 -3.30 -8.20 11.35
CA GLN A 80 -4.00 -9.39 11.85
C GLN A 80 -3.80 -10.61 10.95
#